data_AF-A0A9P5VJ54-F1
#
_entry.id   AF-A0A9P5VJ54-F1
#
_cell.length_a   1.000
_cell.length_b   1.000
_cell.length_c   1.000
_cell.angle_alpha   90.00
_cell.angle_beta   90.00
_cell.angle_gamma   90.00
#
_symmetry.space_group_name_H-M   'P 1'
#
loop_
_entity.id
_entity.type
_entity.pdbx_description
1 polymer ?
#
loop_
_entity_poly.entity_id
_entity_poly.type
_entity_poly.pdbx_seq_one_letter_code
_entity_poly.pdbx_strand_id
1 'polypeptide(L)'
;MINHEIETKEAPHPVEPVDAKDPIVYVSTAKPKPPLTEQEIEDMKKPTVLIVGAGIGGLTLAILLHKAKIPFFVYERAHEVKPLGSAMALGCNVKAIFQQMGVYEEFQKIGKPVTSVARFNNEIELQVFQDWTERIELGGGIEYIVARPDLYDLLLKQLPKEKILMGKKVMSFEQNKDGVMIRCSDNQTHHGDILVGCDGAYSGVRQHLYKILKKKKELPKSDDLPLPFSTVCLVGQTKPLDPEQFPDLKKETSQFNSIYGKNSVYSWTTFTTKADTYCFMVLEHLNKKSSKDNDSFRNSEWGPEAAEAMCKKVRDLQVPGGKEGHVLTIGDLIDNTPKERISKVMLEEKVFYTWHSGRTVLLGD
;
A
#
# COMPACT_ATOMS: atom_id res chain seq x y z
N MET A 1 11.34 42.35 44.39
CA MET A 1 12.53 42.93 43.74
C MET A 1 13.39 41.79 43.25
N ILE A 2 13.89 41.93 42.02
CA ILE A 2 14.80 41.08 41.25
C ILE A 2 14.12 40.00 40.40
N ASN A 3 14.00 40.37 39.13
CA ASN A 3 13.67 39.61 37.94
C ASN A 3 14.80 38.62 37.58
N HIS A 4 14.44 37.45 37.09
CA HIS A 4 15.23 36.75 36.09
C HIS A 4 14.31 36.37 34.93
N GLU A 5 14.47 37.08 33.82
CA GLU A 5 13.87 36.77 32.52
C GLU A 5 14.48 35.46 31.99
N ILE A 6 13.60 34.52 31.62
CA ILE A 6 13.95 33.37 30.79
C ILE A 6 13.52 33.76 29.37
N GLU A 7 14.49 33.95 28.47
CA GLU A 7 14.26 34.10 27.04
C GLU A 7 13.52 32.87 26.49
N THR A 8 12.25 33.04 26.14
CA THR A 8 11.53 32.09 25.29
C THR A 8 12.01 32.27 23.85
N LYS A 9 12.82 31.34 23.35
CA LYS A 9 13.07 31.23 21.91
C LYS A 9 11.75 30.96 21.21
N GLU A 10 11.38 31.86 20.31
CA GLU A 10 10.18 31.81 19.47
C GLU A 10 10.07 30.47 18.74
N ALA A 11 8.84 29.96 18.68
CA ALA A 11 8.46 28.87 17.79
C ALA A 11 8.74 29.27 16.33
N PRO A 12 9.17 28.35 15.46
CA PRO A 12 9.34 28.66 14.05
C PRO A 12 8.01 29.14 13.46
N HIS A 13 8.07 30.28 12.77
CA HIS A 13 6.94 30.96 12.15
C HIS A 13 6.05 30.02 11.32
N PRO A 14 4.72 30.26 11.27
CA PRO A 14 3.85 29.56 10.34
C PRO A 14 4.35 29.80 8.92
N VAL A 15 4.46 28.71 8.15
CA VAL A 15 4.74 28.75 6.71
C VAL A 15 3.76 29.72 6.06
N GLU A 16 4.28 30.77 5.44
CA GLU A 16 3.44 31.73 4.71
C GLU A 16 2.59 31.00 3.67
N PRO A 17 1.31 31.35 3.49
CA PRO A 17 0.49 30.78 2.44
C PRO A 17 1.12 31.09 1.09
N VAL A 18 1.41 30.04 0.33
CA VAL A 18 1.88 30.15 -1.06
C VAL A 18 0.84 30.97 -1.83
N ASP A 19 1.26 32.13 -2.35
CA ASP A 19 0.42 33.06 -3.13
C ASP A 19 -0.19 32.27 -4.30
N ALA A 20 -1.50 31.99 -4.23
CA ALA A 20 -2.25 31.19 -5.19
C ALA A 20 -2.58 31.99 -6.45
N LYS A 21 -1.57 32.63 -7.05
CA LYS A 21 -1.69 33.29 -8.35
C LYS A 21 -1.11 32.36 -9.41
N ASP A 22 -1.99 31.92 -10.28
CA ASP A 22 -1.81 30.99 -11.39
C ASP A 22 -1.90 29.49 -11.01
N PRO A 23 -3.12 28.92 -10.95
CA PRO A 23 -3.25 27.48 -11.14
C PRO A 23 -2.58 27.13 -12.46
N ILE A 24 -1.57 26.26 -12.42
CA ILE A 24 -1.00 25.64 -13.63
C ILE A 24 -2.10 24.74 -14.21
N VAL A 25 -2.99 25.34 -14.99
CA VAL A 25 -3.92 24.61 -15.85
C VAL A 25 -3.11 24.27 -17.09
N TYR A 26 -2.77 22.99 -17.25
CA TYR A 26 -2.30 22.47 -18.53
C TYR A 26 -3.48 22.53 -19.53
N VAL A 27 -3.80 23.71 -20.05
CA VAL A 27 -4.73 23.85 -21.17
C VAL A 27 -3.96 23.49 -22.43
N SER A 28 -4.18 22.28 -22.93
CA SER A 28 -3.80 21.92 -24.29
C SER A 28 -4.35 22.97 -25.26
N THR A 29 -3.48 23.64 -26.02
CA THR A 29 -3.86 24.60 -27.06
C THR A 29 -4.45 23.92 -28.31
N ALA A 30 -4.41 22.59 -28.38
CA ALA A 30 -5.12 21.84 -29.40
C ALA A 30 -6.61 21.88 -29.11
N LYS A 31 -7.42 22.28 -30.11
CA LYS A 31 -8.88 22.11 -30.06
C LYS A 31 -9.18 20.68 -29.63
N PRO A 32 -9.99 20.44 -28.58
CA PRO A 32 -10.39 19.09 -28.22
C PRO A 32 -11.03 18.46 -29.45
N LYS A 33 -10.53 17.29 -29.86
CA LYS A 33 -11.23 16.52 -30.89
C LYS A 33 -12.66 16.30 -30.41
N PRO A 34 -13.65 16.36 -31.31
CA PRO A 34 -15.00 15.95 -30.92
C PRO A 34 -14.94 14.55 -30.30
N PRO A 35 -15.70 14.30 -29.22
CA PRO A 35 -15.80 12.97 -28.66
C PRO A 35 -16.25 12.00 -29.76
N LEU A 36 -15.61 10.83 -29.81
CA LEU A 36 -15.98 9.79 -30.75
C LEU A 36 -17.43 9.36 -30.50
N THR A 37 -18.15 9.05 -31.56
CA THR A 37 -19.46 8.42 -31.50
C THR A 37 -19.35 6.99 -30.93
N GLU A 38 -20.45 6.45 -30.41
CA GLU A 38 -20.48 5.07 -29.91
C GLU A 38 -20.07 4.05 -30.98
N GLN A 39 -20.50 4.28 -32.23
CA GLN A 39 -20.13 3.45 -33.38
C GLN A 39 -18.62 3.51 -33.67
N GLU A 40 -18.02 4.71 -33.64
CA GLU A 40 -16.57 4.86 -33.82
C GLU A 40 -15.79 4.18 -32.69
N ILE A 41 -16.30 4.19 -31.46
CA ILE A 41 -15.68 3.49 -30.32
C ILE A 41 -15.77 1.96 -30.49
N GLU A 42 -16.90 1.45 -30.98
CA GLU A 42 -17.09 0.01 -31.24
C GLU A 42 -16.21 -0.51 -32.38
N ASP A 43 -16.06 0.28 -33.45
CA ASP A 43 -15.26 -0.08 -34.63
C ASP A 43 -13.75 0.03 -34.39
N MET A 44 -13.33 0.71 -33.31
CA MET A 44 -11.92 0.83 -32.94
C MET A 44 -11.34 -0.50 -32.44
N LYS A 45 -10.24 -0.92 -33.06
CA LYS A 45 -9.43 -2.03 -32.55
C LYS A 45 -8.93 -1.70 -31.14
N LYS A 46 -9.40 -2.46 -30.15
CA LYS A 46 -8.99 -2.31 -28.75
C LYS A 46 -7.49 -2.59 -28.58
N PRO A 47 -6.76 -1.77 -27.80
CA PRO A 47 -5.34 -1.98 -27.58
C PRO A 47 -5.11 -3.24 -26.72
N THR A 48 -4.00 -3.93 -26.98
CA THR A 48 -3.50 -5.02 -26.12
C THR A 48 -2.60 -4.44 -25.04
N VAL A 49 -2.94 -4.69 -23.77
CA VAL A 49 -2.22 -4.18 -22.61
C VAL A 49 -1.30 -5.25 -22.01
N LEU A 50 -0.01 -4.93 -21.86
CA LEU A 50 0.96 -5.75 -21.13
C LEU A 50 1.08 -5.21 -19.71
N ILE A 51 0.70 -6.00 -18.71
CA ILE A 51 0.76 -5.63 -17.29
C ILE A 51 1.94 -6.36 -16.64
N VAL A 52 2.88 -5.63 -16.05
CA VAL A 52 4.06 -6.22 -15.39
C VAL A 52 3.85 -6.21 -13.88
N GLY A 53 3.62 -7.38 -13.29
CA GLY A 53 3.34 -7.56 -11.86
C GLY A 53 1.91 -8.01 -11.62
N ALA A 54 1.75 -9.16 -10.97
CA ALA A 54 0.46 -9.71 -10.56
C ALA A 54 0.13 -9.37 -9.10
N GLY A 55 0.52 -8.19 -8.62
CA GLY A 55 0.11 -7.68 -7.31
C GLY A 55 -1.32 -7.13 -7.30
N ILE A 56 -1.74 -6.51 -6.19
CA ILE A 56 -3.10 -5.97 -6.03
C ILE A 56 -3.45 -4.97 -7.15
N GLY A 57 -2.54 -4.02 -7.46
CA GLY A 57 -2.76 -3.03 -8.53
C GLY A 57 -2.89 -3.68 -9.91
N GLY A 58 -1.98 -4.58 -10.27
CA GLY A 58 -1.97 -5.27 -11.56
C GLY A 58 -3.19 -6.17 -11.76
N LEU A 59 -3.59 -6.94 -10.73
CA LEU A 59 -4.80 -7.77 -10.78
C LEU A 59 -6.07 -6.92 -10.86
N THR A 60 -6.14 -5.82 -10.10
CA THR A 60 -7.28 -4.88 -10.16
C THR A 60 -7.42 -4.30 -11.57
N LEU A 61 -6.32 -3.84 -12.18
CA LEU A 61 -6.33 -3.34 -13.56
C LEU A 61 -6.77 -4.44 -14.54
N ALA A 62 -6.21 -5.65 -14.41
CA ALA A 62 -6.57 -6.77 -15.27
C ALA A 62 -8.06 -7.13 -15.22
N ILE A 63 -8.70 -7.08 -14.04
CA ILE A 63 -10.14 -7.35 -13.88
C ILE A 63 -10.97 -6.28 -14.60
N LEU A 64 -10.61 -5.01 -14.45
CA LEU A 64 -11.28 -3.91 -15.14
C LEU A 64 -11.15 -4.04 -16.66
N LEU A 65 -9.95 -4.36 -17.16
CA LEU A 65 -9.73 -4.60 -18.60
C LEU A 65 -10.51 -5.82 -19.11
N HIS A 66 -10.57 -6.89 -18.31
CA HIS A 66 -11.34 -8.09 -18.63
C HIS A 66 -12.82 -7.75 -18.81
N LYS A 67 -13.41 -7.00 -17.86
CA LYS A 67 -14.80 -6.53 -17.95
C LYS A 67 -15.04 -5.60 -19.13
N ALA A 68 -14.08 -4.72 -19.44
CA ALA A 68 -14.15 -3.84 -20.60
C ALA A 68 -13.90 -4.57 -21.94
N LYS A 69 -13.65 -5.90 -21.91
CA LYS A 69 -13.27 -6.72 -23.07
C LYS A 69 -12.06 -6.13 -23.82
N ILE A 70 -11.10 -5.57 -23.07
CA ILE A 70 -9.83 -5.06 -23.60
C ILE A 70 -8.80 -6.19 -23.49
N PRO A 71 -8.08 -6.55 -24.57
CA PRO A 71 -7.07 -7.58 -24.51
C PRO A 71 -5.93 -7.22 -23.55
N PHE A 72 -5.51 -8.17 -22.71
CA PHE A 72 -4.35 -7.99 -21.83
C PHE A 72 -3.62 -9.31 -21.57
N PHE A 73 -2.42 -9.20 -21.01
CA PHE A 73 -1.66 -10.25 -20.35
C PHE A 73 -0.93 -9.70 -19.13
N VAL A 74 -0.91 -10.46 -18.03
CA VAL A 74 -0.16 -10.14 -16.82
C VAL A 74 1.11 -10.98 -16.77
N TYR A 75 2.24 -10.35 -16.49
CA TYR A 75 3.56 -10.99 -16.40
C TYR A 75 4.08 -10.86 -14.97
N GLU A 76 4.21 -11.99 -14.27
CA GLU A 76 4.66 -12.02 -12.87
C GLU A 76 6.00 -12.72 -12.76
N ARG A 77 6.94 -12.11 -12.03
CA ARG A 77 8.29 -12.66 -11.85
C ARG A 77 8.32 -13.92 -10.99
N ALA A 78 7.40 -14.06 -10.04
CA ALA A 78 7.32 -15.23 -9.17
C ALA A 78 6.75 -16.45 -9.93
N HIS A 79 7.27 -17.65 -9.64
CA HIS A 79 6.69 -18.90 -10.15
C HIS A 79 5.39 -19.27 -9.41
N GLU A 80 5.32 -18.88 -8.15
CA GLU A 80 4.15 -19.02 -7.29
C GLU A 80 4.07 -17.74 -6.46
N VAL A 81 2.91 -17.07 -6.48
CA VAL A 81 2.72 -15.90 -5.64
C VAL A 81 2.33 -16.38 -4.25
N LYS A 82 3.24 -16.18 -3.30
CA LYS A 82 2.95 -16.31 -1.88
C LYS A 82 2.60 -14.91 -1.38
N PRO A 83 1.34 -14.60 -1.09
CA PRO A 83 0.98 -13.32 -0.49
C PRO A 83 1.57 -13.25 0.92
N LEU A 84 2.81 -12.75 0.99
CA LEU A 84 3.46 -12.41 2.25
C LEU A 84 2.90 -11.09 2.75
N GLY A 85 2.54 -11.02 4.02
CA GLY A 85 2.13 -9.76 4.66
C GLY A 85 0.99 -9.93 5.66
N SER A 86 0.82 -8.89 6.46
CA SER A 86 -0.29 -8.73 7.40
C SER A 86 -1.61 -8.41 6.67
N ALA A 87 -2.69 -8.30 7.43
CA ALA A 87 -3.92 -7.72 6.91
C ALA A 87 -3.75 -6.25 6.48
N MET A 88 -4.66 -5.81 5.63
CA MET A 88 -4.72 -4.48 5.04
C MET A 88 -6.02 -3.80 5.48
N ALA A 89 -5.91 -2.50 5.75
CA ALA A 89 -7.04 -1.60 5.87
C ALA A 89 -7.41 -1.08 4.48
N LEU A 90 -8.63 -1.35 4.04
CA LEU A 90 -9.17 -0.78 2.81
C LEU A 90 -10.25 0.25 3.15
N GLY A 91 -9.98 1.50 2.79
CA GLY A 91 -10.86 2.63 3.03
C GLY A 91 -12.15 2.56 2.20
N CYS A 92 -13.11 3.42 2.53
CA CYS A 92 -14.42 3.41 1.89
C CYS A 92 -14.42 3.63 0.37
N ASN A 93 -13.36 4.23 -0.17
CA ASN A 93 -13.16 4.43 -1.61
C ASN A 93 -13.12 3.12 -2.40
N VAL A 94 -12.79 1.98 -1.79
CA VAL A 94 -12.74 0.70 -2.50
C VAL A 94 -14.12 0.17 -2.91
N LYS A 95 -15.20 0.60 -2.24
CA LYS A 95 -16.56 0.11 -2.51
C LYS A 95 -16.96 0.30 -3.98
N ALA A 96 -16.79 1.51 -4.51
CA ALA A 96 -17.22 1.84 -5.87
C ALA A 96 -16.49 0.99 -6.92
N ILE A 97 -15.16 0.86 -6.78
CA ILE A 97 -14.34 0.06 -7.71
C ILE A 97 -14.62 -1.44 -7.56
N PHE A 98 -14.84 -1.95 -6.35
CA PHE A 98 -15.16 -3.37 -6.15
C PHE A 98 -16.57 -3.73 -6.64
N GLN A 99 -17.51 -2.79 -6.59
CA GLN A 99 -18.84 -2.94 -7.21
C GLN A 99 -18.73 -2.97 -8.74
N GLN A 100 -17.95 -2.06 -9.35
CA GLN A 100 -17.67 -2.11 -10.80
C GLN A 100 -17.00 -3.42 -11.21
N MET A 101 -16.08 -3.93 -10.39
CA MET A 101 -15.47 -5.25 -10.59
C MET A 101 -16.43 -6.42 -10.28
N GLY A 102 -17.57 -6.19 -9.62
CA GLY A 102 -18.54 -7.23 -9.26
C GLY A 102 -18.04 -8.17 -8.16
N VAL A 103 -17.07 -7.74 -7.35
CA VAL A 103 -16.46 -8.56 -6.28
C VAL A 103 -16.82 -8.07 -4.88
N TYR A 104 -17.61 -7.00 -4.76
CA TYR A 104 -17.84 -6.33 -3.48
C TYR A 104 -18.49 -7.25 -2.43
N GLU A 105 -19.50 -8.04 -2.80
CA GLU A 105 -20.17 -8.95 -1.86
C GLU A 105 -19.21 -10.03 -1.33
N GLU A 106 -18.41 -10.63 -2.21
CA GLU A 106 -17.39 -11.61 -1.83
C GLU A 106 -16.29 -10.98 -0.96
N PHE A 107 -15.91 -9.74 -1.26
CA PHE A 107 -14.99 -8.96 -0.44
C PHE A 107 -15.53 -8.74 0.97
N GLN A 108 -16.81 -8.40 1.12
CA GLN A 108 -17.43 -8.21 2.44
C GLN A 108 -17.43 -9.50 3.26
N LYS A 109 -17.48 -10.68 2.62
CA LYS A 109 -17.40 -11.97 3.32
C LYS A 109 -16.05 -12.19 3.98
N ILE A 110 -14.95 -11.78 3.34
CA ILE A 110 -13.58 -11.94 3.85
C ILE A 110 -13.09 -10.75 4.68
N GLY A 111 -13.68 -9.57 4.48
CA GLY A 111 -13.34 -8.35 5.22
C GLY A 111 -14.09 -8.23 6.55
N LYS A 112 -13.40 -7.82 7.61
CA LYS A 112 -14.01 -7.42 8.88
C LYS A 112 -14.30 -5.91 8.85
N PRO A 113 -15.56 -5.46 8.98
CA PRO A 113 -15.88 -4.04 8.93
C PRO A 113 -15.28 -3.30 10.13
N VAL A 114 -14.78 -2.09 9.90
CA VAL A 114 -14.28 -1.20 10.95
C VAL A 114 -15.36 -0.18 11.26
N THR A 115 -15.78 -0.14 12.53
CA THR A 115 -16.82 0.81 12.98
C THR A 115 -16.32 1.80 14.00
N SER A 116 -15.08 1.70 14.46
CA SER A 116 -14.52 2.68 15.39
C SER A 116 -13.00 2.77 15.34
N VAL A 117 -12.50 3.91 15.81
CA VAL A 117 -11.08 4.15 16.06
C VAL A 117 -10.93 4.62 17.50
N ALA A 118 -9.96 4.04 18.20
CA ALA A 118 -9.59 4.43 19.54
C ALA A 118 -8.10 4.82 19.57
N ARG A 119 -7.78 5.89 20.27
CA ARG A 119 -6.41 6.36 20.48
C ARG A 119 -6.10 6.39 21.96
N PHE A 120 -4.93 5.88 22.32
CA PHE A 120 -4.47 5.78 23.69
C PHE A 120 -3.09 6.45 23.87
N ASN A 121 -2.76 6.81 25.11
CA ASN A 121 -1.38 7.13 25.49
C ASN A 121 -0.59 5.84 25.84
N ASN A 122 0.67 5.99 26.27
CA ASN A 122 1.55 4.85 26.59
C ASN A 122 1.04 4.02 27.77
N GLU A 123 0.25 4.63 28.65
CA GLU A 123 -0.36 4.03 29.83
C GLU A 123 -1.70 3.34 29.51
N ILE A 124 -2.07 3.25 28.22
CA ILE A 124 -3.32 2.64 27.75
C ILE A 124 -4.57 3.38 28.23
N GLU A 125 -4.42 4.68 28.54
CA GLU A 125 -5.56 5.55 28.83
C GLU A 125 -6.16 6.07 27.53
N LEU A 126 -7.47 5.89 27.37
CA LEU A 126 -8.21 6.33 26.19
C LEU A 126 -8.21 7.87 26.08
N GLN A 127 -7.66 8.38 24.99
CA GLN A 127 -7.60 9.81 24.68
C GLN A 127 -8.68 10.23 23.69
N VAL A 128 -8.94 9.38 22.68
CA VAL A 128 -9.93 9.64 21.63
C VAL A 128 -10.67 8.36 21.33
N PHE A 129 -12.00 8.45 21.26
CA PHE A 129 -12.84 7.39 20.73
C PHE A 129 -13.77 7.99 19.69
N GLN A 130 -13.82 7.37 18.53
CA GLN A 130 -14.75 7.76 17.48
C GLN A 130 -15.51 6.53 17.01
N ASP A 131 -16.82 6.54 17.22
CA ASP A 131 -17.75 5.56 16.65
C ASP A 131 -18.23 6.07 15.28
N TRP A 132 -18.20 5.19 14.29
CA TRP A 132 -18.61 5.45 12.91
C TRP A 132 -19.91 4.73 12.55
N THR A 133 -20.54 3.99 13.48
CA THR A 133 -21.74 3.18 13.23
C THR A 133 -22.88 4.02 12.65
N GLU A 134 -23.25 5.15 13.27
CA GLU A 134 -24.31 6.02 12.76
C GLU A 134 -23.98 6.57 11.36
N ARG A 135 -22.73 6.98 11.13
CA ARG A 135 -22.28 7.46 9.81
C ARG A 135 -22.45 6.38 8.75
N ILE A 136 -22.16 5.12 9.09
CA ILE A 136 -22.30 3.97 8.20
C ILE A 136 -23.78 3.72 7.88
N GLU A 137 -24.66 3.79 8.89
CA GLU A 137 -26.11 3.62 8.73
C GLU A 137 -26.73 4.70 7.83
N LEU A 138 -26.22 5.94 7.90
CA LEU A 138 -26.60 7.05 7.03
C LEU A 138 -26.07 6.92 5.58
N GLY A 139 -25.48 5.78 5.22
CA GLY A 139 -24.92 5.51 3.89
C GLY A 139 -23.47 5.97 3.72
N GLY A 140 -22.82 6.37 4.80
CA GLY A 140 -21.38 6.60 4.83
C GLY A 140 -20.61 5.34 4.48
N GLY A 141 -19.45 5.52 3.85
CA GLY A 141 -18.63 4.39 3.46
C GLY A 141 -18.00 3.65 4.64
N ILE A 142 -17.86 2.33 4.50
CA ILE A 142 -17.31 1.41 5.51
C ILE A 142 -15.86 1.08 5.14
N GLU A 143 -14.98 1.07 6.13
CA GLU A 143 -13.63 0.51 5.98
C GLU A 143 -13.60 -0.96 6.37
N TYR A 144 -12.71 -1.74 5.75
CA TYR A 144 -12.60 -3.17 6.03
C TYR A 144 -11.14 -3.54 6.30
N ILE A 145 -10.95 -4.40 7.30
CA ILE A 145 -9.72 -5.16 7.47
C ILE A 145 -9.83 -6.45 6.69
N VAL A 146 -8.89 -6.73 5.80
CA VAL A 146 -8.84 -7.98 5.03
C VAL A 146 -7.44 -8.57 5.08
N ALA A 147 -7.32 -9.88 5.26
CA ALA A 147 -6.02 -10.53 5.14
C ALA A 147 -5.53 -10.40 3.68
N ARG A 148 -4.26 -10.04 3.49
CA ARG A 148 -3.69 -9.86 2.16
C ARG A 148 -3.79 -11.13 1.28
N PRO A 149 -3.58 -12.35 1.81
CA PRO A 149 -3.82 -13.58 1.06
C PRO A 149 -5.25 -13.72 0.54
N ASP A 150 -6.25 -13.49 1.40
CA ASP A 150 -7.66 -13.64 1.02
C ASP A 150 -8.06 -12.63 -0.06
N LEU A 151 -7.59 -11.38 0.06
CA LEU A 151 -7.82 -10.37 -0.98
C LEU A 151 -7.14 -10.75 -2.30
N TYR A 152 -5.92 -11.28 -2.23
CA TYR A 152 -5.19 -11.74 -3.41
C TYR A 152 -5.95 -12.84 -4.15
N ASP A 153 -6.37 -13.88 -3.42
CA ASP A 153 -7.11 -15.02 -3.97
C ASP A 153 -8.47 -14.58 -4.53
N LEU A 154 -9.15 -13.65 -3.87
CA LEU A 154 -10.38 -13.04 -4.36
C LEU A 154 -10.20 -12.34 -5.70
N LEU A 155 -9.10 -11.61 -5.91
CA LEU A 155 -8.81 -10.93 -7.17
C LEU A 155 -8.37 -11.93 -8.24
N LEU A 156 -7.50 -12.88 -7.88
CA LEU A 156 -6.95 -13.86 -8.80
C LEU A 156 -8.06 -14.73 -9.43
N LYS A 157 -9.06 -15.15 -8.63
CA LYS A 157 -10.16 -16.00 -9.11
C LYS A 157 -11.07 -15.34 -10.15
N GLN A 158 -10.96 -14.01 -10.35
CA GLN A 158 -11.76 -13.26 -11.33
C GLN A 158 -11.17 -13.33 -12.75
N LEU A 159 -9.97 -13.85 -12.91
CA LEU A 159 -9.21 -13.80 -14.15
C LEU A 159 -8.96 -15.20 -14.71
N PRO A 160 -9.02 -15.39 -16.04
CA PRO A 160 -8.61 -16.65 -16.65
C PRO A 160 -7.11 -16.91 -16.40
N LYS A 161 -6.75 -18.13 -16.01
CA LYS A 161 -5.36 -18.48 -15.62
C LYS A 161 -4.37 -18.24 -16.76
N GLU A 162 -4.79 -18.47 -18.00
CA GLU A 162 -3.99 -18.26 -19.21
C GLU A 162 -3.63 -16.80 -19.48
N LYS A 163 -4.28 -15.85 -18.80
CA LYS A 163 -3.96 -14.42 -18.87
C LYS A 163 -2.85 -14.01 -17.92
N ILE A 164 -2.44 -14.89 -17.01
CA ILE A 164 -1.44 -14.61 -15.98
C ILE A 164 -0.24 -15.54 -16.19
N LEU A 165 0.84 -14.95 -16.68
CA LEU A 165 2.07 -15.64 -17.03
C LEU A 165 3.06 -15.54 -15.86
N MET A 166 3.13 -16.59 -15.06
CA MET A 166 4.06 -16.71 -13.93
C MET A 166 5.49 -17.00 -14.40
N GLY A 167 6.48 -16.71 -13.55
CA GLY A 167 7.91 -16.89 -13.87
C GLY A 167 8.43 -15.96 -14.98
N LYS A 168 7.67 -14.92 -15.36
CA LYS A 168 7.98 -13.95 -16.39
C LYS A 168 8.52 -12.65 -15.79
N LYS A 169 9.80 -12.66 -15.40
CA LYS A 169 10.48 -11.44 -14.98
C LYS A 169 10.82 -10.59 -16.20
N VAL A 170 10.18 -9.43 -16.34
CA VAL A 170 10.51 -8.46 -17.40
C VAL A 170 11.87 -7.81 -17.10
N MET A 171 12.78 -7.85 -18.08
CA MET A 171 14.14 -7.35 -17.96
C MET A 171 14.35 -6.02 -18.69
N SER A 172 13.63 -5.82 -19.80
CA SER A 172 13.69 -4.60 -20.60
C SER A 172 12.44 -4.46 -21.47
N PHE A 173 12.22 -3.26 -22.00
CA PHE A 173 11.20 -3.04 -23.02
C PHE A 173 11.65 -2.01 -24.05
N GLU A 174 11.05 -2.08 -25.22
CA GLU A 174 11.20 -1.11 -26.30
C GLU A 174 9.81 -0.63 -26.72
N GLN A 175 9.68 0.66 -27.02
CA GLN A 175 8.41 1.23 -27.46
C GLN A 175 8.62 2.19 -28.63
N ASN A 176 7.64 2.22 -29.54
CA ASN A 176 7.62 3.12 -30.68
C ASN A 176 6.18 3.55 -31.01
N LYS A 177 5.97 4.17 -32.17
CA LYS A 177 4.64 4.61 -32.61
C LYS A 177 3.67 3.46 -32.87
N ASP A 178 4.16 2.24 -33.07
CA ASP A 178 3.37 1.06 -33.48
C ASP A 178 3.04 0.14 -32.29
N GLY A 179 3.85 0.13 -31.22
CA GLY A 179 3.57 -0.67 -30.03
C GLY A 179 4.71 -0.71 -29.01
N VAL A 180 4.64 -1.71 -28.13
CA VAL A 180 5.63 -2.04 -27.10
C VAL A 180 6.03 -3.50 -27.22
N MET A 181 7.32 -3.79 -27.03
CA MET A 181 7.87 -5.13 -26.88
C MET A 181 8.56 -5.25 -25.52
N ILE A 182 8.23 -6.27 -24.75
CA ILE A 182 8.93 -6.63 -23.50
C ILE A 182 9.81 -7.85 -23.72
N ARG A 183 10.95 -7.90 -23.02
CA ARG A 183 11.84 -9.07 -22.96
C ARG A 183 11.87 -9.63 -21.56
N CYS A 184 11.59 -10.92 -21.44
CA CYS A 184 11.56 -11.65 -20.18
C CYS A 184 12.91 -12.34 -19.89
N SER A 185 13.12 -12.76 -18.64
CA SER A 185 14.34 -13.44 -18.19
C SER A 185 14.58 -14.81 -18.81
N ASP A 186 13.54 -15.43 -19.38
CA ASP A 186 13.60 -16.68 -20.14
C ASP A 186 13.87 -16.46 -21.64
N ASN A 187 14.32 -15.26 -22.01
CA ASN A 187 14.56 -14.80 -23.38
C ASN A 187 13.33 -14.73 -24.28
N GLN A 188 12.12 -14.97 -23.76
CA GLN A 188 10.90 -14.77 -24.54
C GLN A 188 10.59 -13.27 -24.68
N THR A 189 10.01 -12.93 -25.83
CA THR A 189 9.55 -11.57 -26.14
C THR A 189 8.06 -11.56 -26.33
N HIS A 190 7.41 -10.50 -25.84
CA HIS A 190 5.97 -10.32 -25.99
C HIS A 190 5.65 -8.92 -26.50
N HIS A 191 4.65 -8.82 -27.36
CA HIS A 191 4.25 -7.58 -28.02
C HIS A 191 2.86 -7.14 -27.58
N GLY A 192 2.66 -5.83 -27.51
CA GLY A 192 1.37 -5.21 -27.20
C GLY A 192 1.34 -3.75 -27.63
N ASP A 193 0.27 -3.06 -27.31
CA ASP A 193 0.06 -1.66 -27.67
C ASP A 193 0.39 -0.71 -26.52
N ILE A 194 0.21 -1.16 -25.27
CA ILE A 194 0.43 -0.39 -24.04
C ILE A 194 1.16 -1.29 -23.03
N LEU A 195 2.13 -0.71 -22.31
CA LEU A 195 2.80 -1.34 -21.18
C LEU A 195 2.40 -0.63 -19.89
N VAL A 196 1.99 -1.39 -18.88
CA VAL A 196 1.71 -0.87 -17.54
C VAL A 196 2.63 -1.56 -16.54
N GLY A 197 3.50 -0.79 -15.89
CA GLY A 197 4.33 -1.24 -14.77
C GLY A 197 3.49 -1.32 -13.50
N CYS A 198 3.33 -2.52 -12.95
CA CYS A 198 2.63 -2.83 -11.70
C CYS A 198 3.50 -3.66 -10.75
N ASP A 199 4.81 -3.48 -10.84
CA ASP A 199 5.86 -4.28 -10.22
C ASP A 199 6.41 -3.67 -8.91
N GLY A 200 5.66 -2.73 -8.33
CA GLY A 200 5.79 -2.27 -6.95
C GLY A 200 6.84 -1.18 -6.72
N ALA A 201 7.10 -0.88 -5.43
CA ALA A 201 8.03 0.18 -5.01
C ALA A 201 9.43 0.09 -5.63
N TYR A 202 9.91 -1.12 -5.99
CA TYR A 202 11.19 -1.33 -6.66
C TYR A 202 11.06 -1.63 -8.16
N SER A 203 10.03 -1.07 -8.80
CA SER A 203 9.66 -1.29 -10.21
C SER A 203 10.88 -1.25 -11.14
N GLY A 204 11.08 -2.36 -11.86
CA GLY A 204 12.04 -2.44 -12.96
C GLY A 204 11.56 -1.65 -14.17
N VAL A 205 10.25 -1.61 -14.41
CA VAL A 205 9.63 -0.84 -15.50
C VAL A 205 9.90 0.65 -15.30
N ARG A 206 9.66 1.21 -14.11
CA ARG A 206 9.97 2.62 -13.78
C ARG A 206 11.45 2.93 -14.00
N GLN A 207 12.32 2.12 -13.45
CA GLN A 207 13.77 2.33 -13.58
C GLN A 207 14.22 2.32 -15.04
N HIS A 208 13.65 1.44 -15.87
CA HIS A 208 13.94 1.40 -17.30
C HIS A 208 13.38 2.62 -18.04
N LEU A 209 12.13 3.01 -17.78
CA LEU A 209 11.50 4.22 -18.33
C LEU A 209 12.31 5.48 -18.00
N TYR A 210 12.75 5.61 -16.75
CA TYR A 210 13.53 6.76 -16.28
C TYR A 210 14.91 6.80 -16.94
N LYS A 211 15.56 5.67 -17.19
CA LYS A 211 16.81 5.62 -17.97
C LYS A 211 16.62 6.17 -19.39
N ILE A 212 15.50 5.86 -20.04
CA ILE A 212 15.18 6.38 -21.38
C ILE A 212 14.99 7.91 -21.31
N LEU A 213 14.17 8.39 -20.37
CA LEU A 213 13.87 9.82 -20.23
C LEU A 213 15.10 10.65 -19.84
N LYS A 214 15.99 10.12 -18.99
CA LYS A 214 17.26 10.77 -18.66
C LYS A 214 18.15 10.97 -19.89
N LYS A 215 18.25 9.96 -20.77
CA LYS A 215 19.02 10.08 -22.03
C LYS A 215 18.45 11.18 -22.93
N LYS A 216 17.13 11.39 -22.89
CA LYS A 216 16.44 12.47 -23.61
C LYS A 216 16.43 13.81 -22.88
N LYS A 217 16.92 13.87 -21.63
CA LYS A 217 16.83 15.04 -20.72
C LYS A 217 15.39 15.48 -20.42
N GLU A 218 14.46 14.52 -20.40
CA GLU A 218 13.02 14.74 -20.18
C GLU A 218 12.57 14.35 -18.75
N LEU A 219 13.42 13.68 -17.96
CA LEU A 219 13.07 13.29 -16.60
C LEU A 219 13.23 14.49 -15.63
N PRO A 220 12.19 14.83 -14.84
CA PRO A 220 12.30 15.82 -13.77
C PRO A 220 13.37 15.42 -12.73
N LYS A 221 14.17 16.40 -12.26
CA LYS A 221 15.22 16.14 -11.26
C LYS A 221 14.66 15.56 -9.96
N SER A 222 13.45 15.97 -9.57
CA SER A 222 12.74 15.47 -8.38
C SER A 222 12.54 13.95 -8.45
N ASP A 223 12.16 13.43 -9.61
CA ASP A 223 11.92 12.00 -9.82
C ASP A 223 13.22 11.17 -9.75
N ASP A 224 14.37 11.79 -9.96
CA ASP A 224 15.69 11.15 -9.84
C ASP A 224 16.28 11.12 -8.42
N LEU A 225 15.66 11.85 -7.48
CA LEU A 225 16.12 11.80 -6.09
C LEU A 225 15.88 10.39 -5.48
N PRO A 226 16.73 9.95 -4.54
CA PRO A 226 16.48 8.74 -3.76
C PRO A 226 15.09 8.76 -3.11
N LEU A 227 14.54 7.59 -2.85
CA LEU A 227 13.36 7.43 -2.01
C LEU A 227 13.75 7.76 -0.55
N PRO A 228 13.25 8.85 0.06
CA PRO A 228 13.49 9.11 1.46
C PRO A 228 12.54 8.24 2.31
N PHE A 229 12.97 7.91 3.51
CA PHE A 229 12.11 7.32 4.53
C PHE A 229 12.42 7.95 5.89
N SER A 230 11.38 8.21 6.66
CA SER A 230 11.44 8.70 8.05
C SER A 230 10.90 7.67 9.03
N THR A 231 10.38 6.55 8.54
CA THR A 231 9.66 5.58 9.37
C THR A 231 10.04 4.15 9.00
N VAL A 232 10.27 3.34 10.02
CA VAL A 232 10.40 1.88 9.90
C VAL A 232 9.17 1.25 10.53
N CYS A 233 8.64 0.21 9.88
CA CYS A 233 7.38 -0.41 10.26
C CYS A 233 7.60 -1.90 10.47
N LEU A 234 7.32 -2.38 11.68
CA LEU A 234 7.18 -3.79 11.99
C LEU A 234 5.70 -4.17 11.87
N VAL A 235 5.38 -5.15 11.05
CA VAL A 235 4.01 -5.67 10.91
C VAL A 235 3.97 -7.15 11.17
N GLY A 236 2.86 -7.63 11.70
CA GLY A 236 2.62 -9.06 11.85
C GLY A 236 1.14 -9.41 11.87
N GLN A 237 0.87 -10.69 11.60
CA GLN A 237 -0.46 -11.28 11.71
C GLN A 237 -0.36 -12.65 12.40
N THR A 238 -0.99 -12.75 13.55
CA THR A 238 -1.04 -13.98 14.36
C THR A 238 -1.62 -15.18 13.60
N LYS A 239 -1.36 -16.39 14.08
CA LYS A 239 -2.23 -17.54 13.79
C LYS A 239 -3.63 -17.29 14.38
N PRO A 240 -4.69 -17.99 13.94
CA PRO A 240 -5.99 -17.92 14.61
C PRO A 240 -5.83 -18.19 16.11
N LEU A 241 -6.38 -17.29 16.91
CA LEU A 241 -6.30 -17.33 18.37
C LEU A 241 -7.64 -17.80 18.95
N ASP A 242 -7.59 -18.25 20.21
CA ASP A 242 -8.77 -18.63 20.96
C ASP A 242 -9.56 -17.38 21.43
N PRO A 243 -10.79 -17.15 20.97
CA PRO A 243 -11.58 -15.98 21.39
C PRO A 243 -11.91 -15.94 22.88
N GLU A 244 -11.82 -17.06 23.61
CA GLU A 244 -11.96 -17.07 25.07
C GLU A 244 -10.75 -16.45 25.78
N GLN A 245 -9.57 -16.54 25.18
CA GLN A 245 -8.34 -15.91 25.66
C GLN A 245 -8.19 -14.47 25.15
N PHE A 246 -8.77 -14.19 23.98
CA PHE A 246 -8.73 -12.90 23.30
C PHE A 246 -10.14 -12.40 22.96
N PRO A 247 -10.89 -11.85 23.93
CA PRO A 247 -12.31 -11.53 23.76
C PRO A 247 -12.64 -10.53 22.64
N ASP A 248 -11.69 -9.69 22.21
CA ASP A 248 -11.90 -8.76 21.10
C ASP A 248 -12.18 -9.47 19.76
N LEU A 249 -11.76 -10.74 19.64
CA LEU A 249 -12.01 -11.54 18.44
C LEU A 249 -13.50 -11.85 18.27
N LYS A 250 -14.25 -11.95 19.37
CA LYS A 250 -15.71 -12.20 19.38
C LYS A 250 -16.53 -11.03 18.82
N LYS A 251 -15.92 -9.84 18.69
CA LYS A 251 -16.60 -8.66 18.14
C LYS A 251 -16.83 -8.86 16.65
N GLU A 252 -18.05 -8.60 16.19
CA GLU A 252 -18.42 -8.63 14.76
C GLU A 252 -17.63 -7.60 13.92
N THR A 253 -17.26 -6.49 14.55
CA THR A 253 -16.52 -5.39 13.92
C THR A 253 -15.08 -5.34 14.44
N SER A 254 -14.19 -4.78 13.63
CA SER A 254 -12.83 -4.44 14.05
C SER A 254 -12.78 -3.00 14.53
N GLN A 255 -11.76 -2.72 15.34
CA GLN A 255 -11.43 -1.40 15.84
C GLN A 255 -9.94 -1.17 15.62
N PHE A 256 -9.57 0.02 15.15
CA PHE A 256 -8.18 0.45 15.19
C PHE A 256 -7.85 0.98 16.58
N ASN A 257 -7.04 0.23 17.31
CA ASN A 257 -6.48 0.66 18.59
C ASN A 257 -5.08 1.21 18.34
N SER A 258 -4.94 2.53 18.30
CA SER A 258 -3.65 3.20 18.05
C SER A 258 -3.09 3.82 19.32
N ILE A 259 -1.82 3.62 19.58
CA ILE A 259 -1.14 4.14 20.76
C ILE A 259 -0.08 5.13 20.29
N TYR A 260 -0.12 6.34 20.86
CA TYR A 260 0.84 7.40 20.59
C TYR A 260 1.52 7.82 21.88
N GLY A 261 2.80 7.48 21.99
CA GLY A 261 3.57 7.77 23.18
C GLY A 261 4.14 9.16 23.21
N LYS A 262 3.90 9.89 24.31
CA LYS A 262 4.68 11.09 24.62
C LYS A 262 6.14 10.66 24.88
N ASN A 263 7.08 11.25 24.15
CA ASN A 263 8.52 10.93 24.23
C ASN A 263 8.92 9.49 23.80
N SER A 264 8.02 8.77 23.13
CA SER A 264 8.38 7.50 22.48
C SER A 264 8.76 7.76 21.03
N VAL A 265 9.76 7.03 20.53
CA VAL A 265 10.02 6.95 19.09
C VAL A 265 9.07 5.96 18.40
N TYR A 266 8.24 5.26 19.17
CA TYR A 266 7.29 4.27 18.65
C TYR A 266 5.85 4.73 18.77
N SER A 267 5.07 4.40 17.74
CA SER A 267 3.61 4.31 17.81
C SER A 267 3.18 2.95 17.29
N TRP A 268 2.14 2.36 17.84
CA TRP A 268 1.68 1.06 17.38
C TRP A 268 0.16 1.00 17.28
N THR A 269 -0.30 0.12 16.40
CA THR A 269 -1.72 -0.07 16.12
C THR A 269 -2.02 -1.54 16.04
N THR A 270 -3.14 -1.94 16.64
CA THR A 270 -3.67 -3.31 16.50
C THR A 270 -5.10 -3.29 16.00
N PHE A 271 -5.48 -4.36 15.30
CA PHE A 271 -6.83 -4.57 14.79
C PHE A 271 -7.05 -6.07 14.53
N THR A 272 -8.30 -6.49 14.40
CA THR A 272 -8.67 -7.89 14.24
C THR A 272 -9.20 -8.19 12.84
N THR A 273 -9.15 -9.45 12.46
CA THR A 273 -9.65 -9.96 11.16
C THR A 273 -10.81 -10.93 11.38
N LYS A 274 -11.49 -11.34 10.30
CA LYS A 274 -12.52 -12.38 10.34
C LYS A 274 -11.99 -13.79 10.60
N ALA A 275 -10.68 -13.99 10.48
CA ALA A 275 -10.03 -15.29 10.68
C ALA A 275 -9.55 -15.50 12.13
N ASP A 276 -10.15 -14.78 13.09
CA ASP A 276 -9.76 -14.79 14.51
C ASP A 276 -8.26 -14.49 14.74
N THR A 277 -7.70 -13.60 13.90
CA THR A 277 -6.31 -13.16 14.05
C THR A 277 -6.24 -11.69 14.44
N TYR A 278 -5.28 -11.37 15.30
CA TYR A 278 -4.75 -10.02 15.47
C TYR A 278 -3.73 -9.70 14.41
N CYS A 279 -3.79 -8.47 13.93
CA CYS A 279 -2.72 -7.81 13.21
C CYS A 279 -2.16 -6.68 14.08
N PHE A 280 -0.85 -6.50 14.01
CA PHE A 280 -0.15 -5.41 14.69
C PHE A 280 0.77 -4.70 13.72
N MET A 281 0.92 -3.41 13.96
CA MET A 281 1.83 -2.51 13.27
C MET A 281 2.56 -1.68 14.31
N VAL A 282 3.88 -1.68 14.31
CA VAL A 282 4.71 -0.82 15.17
C VAL A 282 5.57 0.05 14.26
N LEU A 283 5.35 1.36 14.33
CA LEU A 283 6.11 2.37 13.61
C LEU A 283 7.22 2.90 14.52
N GLU A 284 8.45 2.89 14.05
CA GLU A 284 9.59 3.62 14.63
C GLU A 284 9.82 4.89 13.81
N HIS A 285 9.66 6.04 14.46
CA HIS A 285 9.85 7.38 13.88
C HIS A 285 11.33 7.76 13.97
N LEU A 286 11.99 7.83 12.81
CA LEU A 286 13.40 8.16 12.69
C LEU A 286 13.62 9.67 12.65
N ASN A 287 14.74 10.11 13.24
CA ASN A 287 15.22 11.48 13.06
C ASN A 287 16.16 11.56 11.83
N LYS A 288 16.54 12.77 11.43
CA LYS A 288 17.40 13.01 10.26
C LYS A 288 18.75 12.26 10.30
N LYS A 289 19.28 11.97 11.49
CA LYS A 289 20.55 11.24 11.66
C LYS A 289 20.34 9.73 11.48
N SER A 290 19.35 9.16 12.18
CA SER A 290 19.05 7.72 12.09
C SER A 290 18.49 7.30 10.73
N SER A 291 17.86 8.21 9.98
CA SER A 291 17.48 7.99 8.58
C SER A 291 18.72 7.79 7.68
N LYS A 292 19.75 8.65 7.81
CA LYS A 292 21.00 8.55 7.04
C LYS A 292 21.83 7.32 7.37
N ASP A 293 21.84 6.89 8.64
CA ASP A 293 22.57 5.69 9.05
C ASP A 293 21.93 4.43 8.43
N ASN A 294 20.60 4.39 8.31
CA ASN A 294 19.84 3.30 7.66
C ASN A 294 19.89 3.34 6.12
N ASP A 295 20.11 4.51 5.49
CA ASP A 295 20.27 4.64 4.02
C ASP A 295 21.39 3.77 3.44
N SER A 296 22.41 3.46 4.25
CA SER A 296 23.54 2.62 3.86
C SER A 296 23.24 1.10 3.84
N PHE A 297 22.09 0.68 4.37
CA PHE A 297 21.71 -0.72 4.63
C PHE A 297 20.56 -1.25 3.72
N ARG A 298 20.39 -0.65 2.55
CA ARG A 298 19.22 -0.82 1.66
C ARG A 298 18.87 -2.23 1.19
N ASN A 299 19.76 -3.23 1.29
CA ASN A 299 19.57 -4.53 0.63
C ASN A 299 19.38 -5.73 1.57
N SER A 300 19.56 -5.60 2.90
CA SER A 300 19.67 -6.77 3.80
C SER A 300 18.52 -6.96 4.80
N GLU A 301 17.46 -6.15 4.79
CA GLU A 301 16.42 -6.21 5.83
C GLU A 301 15.13 -6.96 5.45
N TRP A 302 15.07 -7.60 4.29
CA TRP A 302 13.96 -8.52 3.99
C TRP A 302 14.26 -9.89 4.57
N GLY A 303 13.87 -10.11 5.82
CA GLY A 303 14.01 -11.42 6.45
C GLY A 303 13.72 -11.43 7.96
N PRO A 304 13.45 -12.61 8.53
CA PRO A 304 13.09 -12.77 9.94
C PRO A 304 14.16 -12.24 10.91
N GLU A 305 15.43 -12.24 10.52
CA GLU A 305 16.56 -11.77 11.34
C GLU A 305 16.56 -10.24 11.53
N ALA A 306 16.18 -9.47 10.50
CA ALA A 306 16.08 -8.01 10.58
C ALA A 306 14.88 -7.56 11.42
N ALA A 307 13.79 -8.33 11.38
CA ALA A 307 12.62 -8.11 12.22
C ALA A 307 12.89 -8.50 13.68
N GLU A 308 13.72 -9.51 13.95
CA GLU A 308 13.94 -10.05 15.30
C GLU A 308 14.49 -9.00 16.28
N ALA A 309 15.44 -8.17 15.85
CA ALA A 309 16.00 -7.12 16.69
C ALA A 309 14.94 -6.07 17.08
N MET A 310 14.08 -5.67 16.14
CA MET A 310 12.99 -4.75 16.42
C MET A 310 11.92 -5.42 17.28
N CYS A 311 11.57 -6.68 16.99
CA CYS A 311 10.66 -7.49 17.80
C CYS A 311 11.08 -7.44 19.27
N LYS A 312 12.36 -7.74 19.58
CA LYS A 312 12.91 -7.71 20.95
C LYS A 312 12.74 -6.35 21.63
N LYS A 313 12.94 -5.24 20.92
CA LYS A 313 12.80 -3.88 21.47
C LYS A 313 11.37 -3.48 21.78
N VAL A 314 10.40 -4.01 21.03
CA VAL A 314 9.00 -3.57 21.10
C VAL A 314 8.09 -4.54 21.86
N ARG A 315 8.62 -5.63 22.41
CA ARG A 315 7.81 -6.68 23.06
C ARG A 315 6.98 -6.16 24.21
N ASP A 316 7.53 -5.25 25.02
CA ASP A 316 6.88 -4.78 26.25
C ASP A 316 5.84 -3.68 25.98
N LEU A 317 5.63 -3.28 24.71
CA LEU A 317 4.61 -2.31 24.35
C LEU A 317 3.22 -2.89 24.62
N GLN A 318 2.46 -2.22 25.48
CA GLN A 318 1.13 -2.66 25.90
C GLN A 318 0.09 -2.43 24.79
N VAL A 319 -0.91 -3.29 24.71
CA VAL A 319 -1.98 -3.22 23.72
C VAL A 319 -3.32 -3.15 24.47
N PRO A 320 -4.25 -2.26 24.09
CA PRO A 320 -5.59 -2.24 24.64
C PRO A 320 -6.31 -3.57 24.36
N GLY A 321 -6.92 -4.14 25.39
CA GLY A 321 -7.63 -5.42 25.31
C GLY A 321 -6.97 -6.51 26.16
N GLY A 322 -7.24 -7.77 25.80
CA GLY A 322 -6.80 -8.94 26.56
C GLY A 322 -7.84 -9.45 27.58
N LYS A 323 -7.47 -10.48 28.32
CA LYS A 323 -8.31 -11.08 29.37
C LYS A 323 -8.10 -10.33 30.68
N GLU A 324 -9.16 -10.22 31.49
CA GLU A 324 -9.08 -9.65 32.84
C GLU A 324 -7.93 -10.29 33.65
N GLY A 325 -7.07 -9.45 34.21
CA GLY A 325 -5.87 -9.87 34.96
C GLY A 325 -4.61 -10.12 34.12
N HIS A 326 -4.66 -9.97 32.79
CA HIS A 326 -3.48 -10.04 31.92
C HIS A 326 -3.38 -8.80 31.02
N VAL A 327 -2.24 -8.09 31.09
CA VAL A 327 -1.97 -6.97 30.19
C VAL A 327 -1.44 -7.53 28.87
N LEU A 328 -2.23 -7.38 27.80
CA LEU A 328 -1.81 -7.80 26.47
C LEU A 328 -0.66 -6.92 25.97
N THR A 329 0.35 -7.54 25.36
CA THR A 329 1.52 -6.85 24.81
C THR A 329 1.76 -7.19 23.34
N ILE A 330 2.57 -6.38 22.64
CA ILE A 330 3.08 -6.72 21.32
C ILE A 330 3.90 -8.03 21.37
N GLY A 331 4.59 -8.31 22.48
CA GLY A 331 5.30 -9.57 22.71
C GLY A 331 4.38 -10.79 22.64
N ASP A 332 3.21 -10.73 23.28
CA ASP A 332 2.22 -11.81 23.24
C ASP A 332 1.72 -12.08 21.80
N LEU A 333 1.54 -11.01 21.01
CA LEU A 333 1.14 -11.13 19.61
C LEU A 333 2.28 -11.68 18.74
N ILE A 334 3.52 -11.25 18.97
CA ILE A 334 4.71 -11.78 18.29
C ILE A 334 4.84 -13.29 18.54
N ASP A 335 4.65 -13.75 19.77
CA ASP A 335 4.81 -15.17 20.12
C ASP A 335 3.76 -16.07 19.47
N ASN A 336 2.60 -15.51 19.16
CA ASN A 336 1.55 -16.18 18.40
C ASN A 336 1.63 -15.96 16.89
N THR A 337 2.66 -15.28 16.40
CA THR A 337 2.82 -14.97 14.98
C THR A 337 3.91 -15.85 14.36
N PRO A 338 3.59 -16.65 13.33
CA PRO A 338 4.61 -17.35 12.56
C PRO A 338 5.65 -16.36 12.01
N LYS A 339 6.95 -16.68 12.13
CA LYS A 339 8.04 -15.74 11.80
C LYS A 339 7.95 -15.21 10.36
N GLU A 340 7.48 -16.03 9.43
CA GLU A 340 7.26 -15.68 8.02
C GLU A 340 6.12 -14.68 7.79
N ARG A 341 5.29 -14.43 8.80
CA ARG A 341 4.23 -13.41 8.80
C ARG A 341 4.64 -12.12 9.51
N ILE A 342 5.87 -12.04 10.02
CA ILE A 342 6.44 -10.81 10.58
C ILE A 342 7.38 -10.20 9.56
N SER A 343 7.15 -8.93 9.24
CA SER A 343 7.99 -8.18 8.32
C SER A 343 8.40 -6.85 8.94
N LYS A 344 9.66 -6.48 8.73
CA LYS A 344 10.16 -5.12 8.97
C LYS A 344 10.32 -4.45 7.61
N VAL A 345 9.71 -3.28 7.43
CA VAL A 345 9.71 -2.55 6.16
C VAL A 345 10.07 -1.08 6.39
N MET A 346 10.81 -0.50 5.46
CA MET A 346 11.03 0.95 5.41
C MET A 346 9.85 1.58 4.68
N LEU A 347 9.21 2.58 5.29
CA LEU A 347 8.13 3.32 4.65
C LEU A 347 8.74 4.48 3.85
N GLU A 348 9.12 4.16 2.62
CA GLU A 348 9.60 5.12 1.63
C GLU A 348 8.43 5.98 1.13
N GLU A 349 8.58 7.31 1.19
CA GLU A 349 7.54 8.25 0.77
C GLU A 349 8.08 9.21 -0.29
N LYS A 350 7.48 9.17 -1.48
CA LYS A 350 7.82 10.09 -2.56
C LYS A 350 6.65 10.27 -3.51
N VAL A 351 6.46 11.50 -3.98
CA VAL A 351 5.58 11.78 -5.12
C VAL A 351 6.41 11.74 -6.39
N PHE A 352 6.07 10.82 -7.29
CA PHE A 352 6.62 10.76 -8.64
C PHE A 352 5.74 11.57 -9.58
N TYR A 353 6.32 12.53 -10.28
CA TYR A 353 5.60 13.33 -11.27
C TYR A 353 5.53 12.63 -12.63
N THR A 354 6.55 11.85 -12.96
CA THR A 354 6.61 11.04 -14.17
C THR A 354 6.01 9.67 -13.89
N TRP A 355 4.74 9.51 -14.24
CA TRP A 355 4.01 8.24 -14.16
C TRP A 355 3.70 7.63 -15.54
N HIS A 356 4.09 8.30 -16.64
CA HIS A 356 3.97 7.75 -17.99
C HIS A 356 4.98 8.37 -18.97
N SER A 357 5.28 7.67 -20.06
CA SER A 357 5.88 8.25 -21.27
C SER A 357 5.65 7.33 -22.47
N GLY A 358 5.21 7.92 -23.58
CA GLY A 358 4.83 7.19 -24.78
C GLY A 358 3.66 6.24 -24.51
N ARG A 359 3.88 4.95 -24.77
CA ARG A 359 2.95 3.84 -24.56
C ARG A 359 3.14 3.14 -23.22
N THR A 360 3.98 3.68 -22.35
CA THR A 360 4.28 3.11 -21.02
C THR A 360 3.66 3.94 -19.92
N VAL A 361 2.96 3.27 -19.00
CA VAL A 361 2.32 3.85 -17.81
C VAL A 361 2.83 3.11 -16.57
N LEU A 362 2.94 3.81 -15.44
CA LEU A 362 3.33 3.26 -14.15
C LEU A 362 2.12 3.30 -13.20
N LEU A 363 1.90 2.20 -12.48
CA LEU A 363 0.79 2.02 -11.56
C LEU A 363 1.23 1.16 -10.37
N GLY A 364 1.21 1.72 -9.16
CA GLY A 364 1.55 0.99 -7.93
C GLY A 364 3.00 1.17 -7.48
N ASP A 365 3.55 2.35 -7.75
CA ASP A 365 4.88 2.81 -7.39
C ASP A 365 4.85 3.79 -6.22
#